data_AF-A0A1A2XJV1-F1
#
_entry.id   AF-A0A1A2XJV1-F1
#
_cell.length_a   1.000
_cell.length_b   1.000
_cell.length_c   1.000
_cell.angle_alpha   90.00
_cell.angle_beta   90.00
_cell.angle_gamma   90.00
#
_symmetry.space_group_name_H-M   'P 1'
#
loop_
_entity.id
_entity.type
_entity.pdbx_description
1 polymer ?
#
loop_
_entity_poly.entity_id
_entity_poly.type
_entity_poly.pdbx_seq_one_letter_code
_entity_poly.pdbx_strand_id
1 'polypeptide(L)'
;MTPTDRHAASDQVNSAWPDHPDYRIDITPSQHTGQVWHGDVLIAESDGCLVVTETDHVDRLYFPKSDVRWDLLTPSDRTTECPFKGRAAYWDLAGAHDHADSVAWTYRTPLPEVAGIADYVSFYDTPCRIEIVERWPDGRSVPASFPLWGDAAELVRIIDVEPAGEGRFVGPAHGPTWRNVVEGGQLVAESVVAVSKSLPGQRVTSVSTIFTKSAAFDGPVDLTVEVLRHGKTFSTTQVHATQHGGLCCAALVLADSGAPDLIRDQPPMPDVPGPEAAESFPGFGVTGREIRVVNGAYDSDPDRIGPPYIDVWVRFRDAPDESYLHAALLAQSTTHWTIAAGMAPHRGFGEAQAHDTISTAVMMSTIAFHDDVDVSNWLLYSNDAFWSGRGLIQGNGKVFTVDGRLAASYTVQAMARAFDRTPAAMGRDNRTAM
;
A
#
# COMPACT_ATOMS: atom_id res chain seq x y z
N MET A 1 -6.33 -40.36 -40.09
CA MET A 1 -4.97 -40.93 -40.01
C MET A 1 -4.21 -40.04 -39.04
N THR A 2 -4.13 -40.50 -37.80
CA THR A 2 -3.68 -39.76 -36.61
C THR A 2 -2.15 -39.70 -36.60
N PRO A 3 -1.51 -38.54 -36.36
CA PRO A 3 -0.09 -38.51 -36.04
C PRO A 3 0.11 -38.93 -34.59
N THR A 4 0.98 -39.90 -34.44
CA THR A 4 1.29 -40.72 -33.27
C THR A 4 1.94 -39.93 -32.14
N ASP A 5 1.49 -40.21 -30.91
CA ASP A 5 2.22 -39.97 -29.66
C ASP A 5 3.71 -40.32 -29.81
N ARG A 6 4.59 -39.34 -29.57
CA ARG A 6 6.00 -39.56 -29.30
C ARG A 6 6.41 -38.81 -28.04
N HIS A 7 6.80 -39.63 -27.05
CA HIS A 7 7.45 -39.30 -25.77
C HIS A 7 6.58 -38.68 -24.68
N ALA A 8 5.76 -39.52 -24.02
CA ALA A 8 5.47 -39.37 -22.60
C ALA A 8 6.78 -39.58 -21.80
N ALA A 9 7.52 -38.49 -21.58
CA ALA A 9 8.45 -38.42 -20.45
C ALA A 9 7.63 -38.57 -19.16
N SER A 10 8.19 -39.16 -18.11
CA SER A 10 7.46 -39.37 -16.85
C SER A 10 6.87 -38.05 -16.34
N ASP A 11 5.55 -37.94 -16.35
CA ASP A 11 4.78 -36.75 -15.90
C ASP A 11 4.71 -36.60 -14.38
N GLN A 12 5.33 -37.52 -13.63
CA GLN A 12 5.33 -37.45 -12.17
C GLN A 12 6.47 -36.59 -11.66
N VAL A 13 6.13 -35.38 -11.21
CA VAL A 13 6.97 -34.57 -10.33
C VAL A 13 7.02 -35.25 -8.95
N ASN A 14 8.22 -35.39 -8.39
CA ASN A 14 8.38 -35.93 -7.04
C ASN A 14 7.82 -34.92 -6.01
N SER A 15 6.81 -35.36 -5.27
CA SER A 15 6.18 -34.56 -4.21
C SER A 15 7.11 -34.39 -3.02
N ALA A 16 7.33 -33.14 -2.60
CA ALA A 16 8.06 -32.83 -1.37
C ALA A 16 7.14 -32.68 -0.14
N TRP A 17 5.82 -32.82 -0.30
CA TRP A 17 4.86 -32.73 0.81
C TRP A 17 5.21 -33.64 2.01
N PRO A 18 5.63 -34.91 1.83
CA PRO A 18 5.99 -35.78 2.95
C PRO A 18 7.21 -35.30 3.77
N ASP A 19 8.15 -34.61 3.11
CA ASP A 19 9.41 -34.17 3.72
C ASP A 19 9.29 -32.77 4.35
N HIS A 20 8.21 -32.04 4.05
CA HIS A 20 7.97 -30.67 4.52
C HIS A 20 6.57 -30.55 5.17
N PRO A 21 6.37 -31.16 6.34
CA PRO A 21 5.06 -31.23 6.99
C PRO A 21 4.51 -29.88 7.44
N ASP A 22 5.34 -28.83 7.48
CA ASP A 22 4.95 -27.47 7.86
C ASP A 22 4.69 -26.55 6.66
N TYR A 23 5.01 -26.98 5.43
CA TYR A 23 4.75 -26.20 4.22
C TYR A 23 3.25 -26.15 3.93
N ARG A 24 2.72 -24.97 3.61
CA ARG A 24 1.29 -24.75 3.37
C ARG A 24 1.08 -24.08 2.03
N ILE A 25 0.05 -24.58 1.33
CA ILE A 25 -0.57 -23.91 0.18
C ILE A 25 -2.06 -23.93 0.45
N ASP A 26 -2.61 -22.76 0.75
CA ASP A 26 -4.04 -22.57 0.98
C ASP A 26 -4.69 -22.00 -0.28
N ILE A 27 -5.80 -22.61 -0.69
CA ILE A 27 -6.55 -22.23 -1.88
C ILE A 27 -7.94 -21.81 -1.42
N THR A 28 -8.26 -20.53 -1.58
CA THR A 28 -9.54 -19.96 -1.12
C THR A 28 -10.22 -19.20 -2.26
N PRO A 29 -11.57 -19.24 -2.36
CA PRO A 29 -12.28 -18.38 -3.31
C PRO A 29 -12.07 -16.89 -2.99
N SER A 30 -11.76 -16.09 -4.01
CA SER A 30 -11.73 -14.63 -3.92
C SER A 30 -13.15 -14.11 -3.63
N GLN A 31 -13.25 -13.08 -2.79
CA GLN A 31 -14.50 -12.36 -2.54
C GLN A 31 -14.73 -11.21 -3.54
N HIS A 32 -13.76 -10.96 -4.42
CA HIS A 32 -13.75 -9.84 -5.35
C HIS A 32 -13.57 -10.32 -6.80
N THR A 33 -14.05 -9.52 -7.75
CA THR A 33 -13.80 -9.72 -9.17
C THR A 33 -12.31 -9.50 -9.44
N GLY A 34 -11.59 -10.51 -9.93
CA GLY A 34 -10.21 -10.33 -10.36
C GLY A 34 -10.13 -9.78 -11.78
N GLN A 35 -9.11 -8.98 -12.07
CA GLN A 35 -8.79 -8.49 -13.41
C GLN A 35 -7.29 -8.56 -13.70
N VAL A 36 -6.93 -8.86 -14.94
CA VAL A 36 -5.55 -8.83 -15.45
C VAL A 36 -5.47 -7.92 -16.65
N TRP A 37 -4.62 -6.91 -16.56
CA TRP A 37 -4.40 -5.90 -17.60
C TRP A 37 -2.97 -5.97 -18.13
N HIS A 38 -2.78 -5.68 -19.42
CA HIS A 38 -1.48 -5.35 -19.99
C HIS A 38 -1.62 -4.03 -20.77
N GLY A 39 -1.04 -2.96 -20.24
CA GLY A 39 -1.41 -1.60 -20.63
C GLY A 39 -2.92 -1.40 -20.44
N ASP A 40 -3.62 -1.01 -21.51
CA ASP A 40 -5.06 -0.79 -21.52
C ASP A 40 -5.86 -2.03 -21.98
N VAL A 41 -5.21 -3.18 -22.16
CA VAL A 41 -5.86 -4.40 -22.66
C VAL A 41 -6.20 -5.34 -21.51
N LEU A 42 -7.49 -5.60 -21.32
CA LEU A 42 -7.98 -6.63 -20.38
C LEU A 42 -7.76 -8.03 -20.96
N ILE A 43 -7.00 -8.85 -20.24
CA ILE A 43 -6.64 -10.24 -20.60
C ILE A 43 -7.55 -11.25 -19.91
N ALA A 44 -7.91 -11.02 -18.66
CA ALA A 44 -8.79 -11.89 -17.88
C ALA A 44 -9.62 -11.09 -16.89
N GLU A 45 -10.87 -11.48 -16.69
CA GLU A 45 -11.77 -10.94 -15.66
C GLU A 45 -12.64 -12.06 -15.14
N SER A 46 -12.74 -12.24 -13.81
CA SER A 46 -13.55 -13.31 -13.24
C SER A 46 -14.00 -13.05 -11.81
N ASP A 47 -15.27 -13.38 -11.53
CA ASP A 47 -15.82 -13.50 -10.18
C ASP A 47 -15.51 -14.89 -9.53
N GLY A 48 -14.92 -15.81 -10.31
CA GLY A 48 -14.57 -17.16 -9.89
C GLY A 48 -13.10 -17.35 -9.56
N CYS A 49 -12.36 -16.27 -9.27
CA CYS A 49 -10.94 -16.35 -8.95
C CYS A 49 -10.67 -17.12 -7.65
N LEU A 50 -9.52 -17.77 -7.59
CA LEU A 50 -8.94 -18.32 -6.36
C LEU A 50 -7.78 -17.45 -5.90
N VAL A 51 -7.66 -17.22 -4.59
CA VAL A 51 -6.46 -16.73 -3.93
C VAL A 51 -5.65 -17.94 -3.48
N VAL A 52 -4.41 -18.03 -3.94
CA VAL A 52 -3.45 -19.05 -3.53
C VAL A 52 -2.39 -18.41 -2.66
N THR A 53 -2.40 -18.77 -1.38
CA THR A 53 -1.43 -18.34 -0.37
C THR A 53 -0.47 -19.48 -0.10
N GLU A 54 0.83 -19.21 -0.23
CA GLU A 54 1.88 -20.21 -0.11
C GLU A 54 2.98 -19.74 0.84
N THR A 55 3.50 -20.65 1.66
CA THR A 55 4.60 -20.36 2.58
C THR A 55 5.77 -19.68 1.87
N ASP A 56 6.20 -18.53 2.39
CA ASP A 56 7.29 -17.69 1.88
C ASP A 56 7.10 -17.11 0.46
N HIS A 57 5.86 -17.08 -0.05
CA HIS A 57 5.53 -16.53 -1.37
C HIS A 57 4.49 -15.42 -1.29
N VAL A 58 4.48 -14.57 -2.31
CA VAL A 58 3.39 -13.59 -2.52
C VAL A 58 2.12 -14.35 -2.91
N ASP A 59 0.99 -13.95 -2.33
CA ASP A 59 -0.31 -14.44 -2.76
C ASP A 59 -0.50 -14.26 -4.27
N ARG A 60 -1.15 -15.23 -4.91
CA ARG A 60 -1.44 -15.20 -6.35
C ARG A 60 -2.91 -15.40 -6.62
N LEU A 61 -3.45 -14.60 -7.54
CA LEU A 61 -4.77 -14.86 -8.11
C LEU A 61 -4.67 -15.90 -9.22
N TYR A 62 -5.59 -16.85 -9.16
CA TYR A 62 -5.78 -17.90 -10.14
C TYR A 62 -7.17 -17.70 -10.77
N PHE A 63 -7.19 -17.54 -12.08
CA PHE A 63 -8.38 -17.28 -12.90
C PHE A 63 -8.85 -18.59 -13.56
N PRO A 64 -10.16 -18.89 -13.58
CA PRO A 64 -10.67 -20.00 -14.37
C PRO A 64 -10.24 -19.87 -15.83
N LYS A 65 -9.79 -20.97 -16.46
CA LYS A 65 -9.39 -20.94 -17.88
C LYS A 65 -10.49 -20.42 -18.81
N SER A 66 -11.76 -20.57 -18.45
CA SER A 66 -12.91 -20.08 -19.24
C SER A 66 -12.96 -18.55 -19.37
N ASP A 67 -12.32 -17.85 -18.43
CA ASP A 67 -12.47 -16.40 -18.25
C ASP A 67 -11.20 -15.65 -18.73
N VAL A 68 -10.28 -16.38 -19.37
CA VAL A 68 -9.04 -15.88 -19.95
C VAL A 68 -9.20 -15.73 -21.46
N ARG A 69 -8.77 -14.59 -22.00
CA ARG A 69 -8.73 -14.31 -23.44
C ARG A 69 -7.52 -14.99 -24.09
N TRP A 70 -7.68 -16.27 -24.41
CA TRP A 70 -6.63 -17.09 -25.04
C TRP A 70 -6.23 -16.61 -26.44
N ASP A 71 -7.03 -15.79 -27.12
CA ASP A 71 -6.66 -15.12 -28.38
C ASP A 71 -5.48 -14.14 -28.21
N LEU A 72 -5.21 -13.70 -26.98
CA LEU A 72 -4.11 -12.81 -26.63
C LEU A 72 -2.86 -13.54 -26.12
N LEU A 73 -2.89 -14.87 -26.02
CA LEU A 73 -1.82 -15.68 -25.44
C LEU A 73 -1.36 -16.78 -26.40
N THR A 74 -0.06 -17.07 -26.39
CA THR A 74 0.53 -18.18 -27.14
C THR A 74 1.28 -19.13 -26.21
N PRO A 75 1.18 -20.46 -26.38
CA PRO A 75 1.94 -21.40 -25.58
C PRO A 75 3.45 -21.14 -25.72
N SER A 76 4.17 -21.20 -24.61
CA SER A 76 5.63 -21.18 -24.58
C SER A 76 6.19 -22.60 -24.51
N ASP A 77 7.41 -22.79 -25.00
CA ASP A 77 8.18 -24.04 -24.80
C ASP A 77 8.70 -24.17 -23.36
N ARG A 78 8.58 -23.11 -22.55
CA ARG A 78 9.02 -23.08 -21.15
C ARG A 78 8.11 -23.94 -20.27
N THR A 79 8.75 -24.78 -19.46
CA THR A 79 8.12 -25.50 -18.33
C THR A 79 9.01 -25.46 -17.11
N THR A 80 8.43 -25.47 -15.92
CA THR A 80 9.18 -25.60 -14.66
C THR A 80 8.53 -26.67 -13.79
N GLU A 81 9.30 -27.24 -12.87
CA GLU A 81 8.79 -28.19 -11.90
C GLU A 81 8.79 -27.55 -10.51
N CYS A 82 7.62 -27.55 -9.87
CA CYS A 82 7.45 -27.17 -8.49
C CYS A 82 7.19 -28.44 -7.66
N PRO A 83 7.99 -28.73 -6.62
CA PRO A 83 7.84 -29.95 -5.84
C PRO A 83 6.55 -30.00 -5.00
N PHE A 84 5.83 -28.87 -4.89
CA PHE A 84 4.56 -28.77 -4.16
C PHE A 84 3.33 -28.65 -5.07
N LYS A 85 3.49 -28.13 -6.30
CA LYS A 85 2.37 -27.92 -7.22
C LYS A 85 2.37 -28.82 -8.45
N GLY A 86 3.52 -29.37 -8.84
CA GLY A 86 3.69 -30.14 -10.07
C GLY A 86 4.35 -29.34 -11.20
N ARG A 87 4.13 -29.76 -12.44
CA ARG A 87 4.77 -29.16 -13.63
C ARG A 87 3.95 -27.98 -14.15
N ALA A 88 4.57 -26.80 -14.19
CA ALA A 88 3.99 -25.59 -14.76
C ALA A 88 4.25 -25.52 -16.28
N ALA A 89 3.24 -25.10 -17.03
CA ALA A 89 3.35 -24.73 -18.44
C ALA A 89 3.05 -23.23 -18.60
N TYR A 90 3.84 -22.56 -19.43
CA TYR A 90 3.86 -21.10 -19.53
C TYR A 90 3.26 -20.59 -20.85
N TRP A 91 2.84 -19.32 -20.82
CA TRP A 91 2.22 -18.63 -21.95
C TRP A 91 2.80 -17.22 -22.09
N ASP A 92 3.06 -16.84 -23.33
CA ASP A 92 3.59 -15.53 -23.71
C ASP A 92 2.45 -14.67 -24.29
N LEU A 93 2.62 -13.34 -24.32
CA LEU A 93 1.70 -12.44 -25.01
C LEU A 93 1.79 -12.66 -26.53
N ALA A 94 0.65 -12.78 -27.19
CA ALA A 94 0.59 -12.94 -28.63
C ALA A 94 1.25 -11.75 -29.34
N GLY A 95 2.19 -12.04 -30.25
CA GLY A 95 2.90 -11.02 -31.02
C GLY A 95 4.13 -10.41 -30.34
N ALA A 96 4.51 -10.86 -29.14
CA ALA A 96 5.79 -10.51 -28.54
C ALA A 96 6.95 -11.02 -29.41
N HIS A 97 7.86 -10.13 -29.80
CA HIS A 97 9.11 -10.51 -30.46
C HIS A 97 10.08 -11.07 -29.40
N ASP A 98 10.72 -12.20 -29.69
CA ASP A 98 11.72 -12.90 -28.85
C ASP A 98 11.23 -13.75 -27.65
N HIS A 99 9.94 -14.12 -27.54
CA HIS A 99 9.43 -14.91 -26.38
C HIS A 99 9.82 -14.31 -25.01
N ALA A 100 10.11 -13.01 -24.98
CA ALA A 100 10.62 -12.34 -23.81
C ALA A 100 9.51 -12.31 -22.74
N ASP A 101 9.79 -13.09 -21.68
CA ASP A 101 9.06 -13.21 -20.43
C ASP A 101 7.60 -13.68 -20.52
N SER A 102 7.42 -15.00 -20.36
CA SER A 102 6.11 -15.61 -20.16
C SER A 102 5.31 -14.88 -19.09
N VAL A 103 4.08 -14.49 -19.43
CA VAL A 103 3.23 -13.64 -18.60
C VAL A 103 2.24 -14.44 -17.74
N ALA A 104 1.99 -15.69 -18.12
CA ALA A 104 1.06 -16.56 -17.41
C ALA A 104 1.58 -17.98 -17.29
N TRP A 105 1.10 -18.71 -16.27
CA TRP A 105 1.39 -20.12 -16.08
C TRP A 105 0.16 -20.92 -15.65
N THR A 106 0.20 -22.22 -15.91
CA THR A 106 -0.85 -23.18 -15.58
C THR A 106 -0.23 -24.47 -15.04
N TYR A 107 -0.92 -25.13 -14.10
CA TYR A 107 -0.61 -26.49 -13.69
C TYR A 107 -1.69 -27.41 -14.27
N ARG A 108 -1.39 -28.12 -15.36
CA ARG A 108 -2.40 -28.96 -16.05
C ARG A 108 -2.73 -30.23 -15.25
N THR A 109 -1.72 -30.77 -14.60
CA THR A 109 -1.80 -31.98 -13.76
C THR A 109 -1.13 -31.67 -12.42
N PRO A 110 -1.75 -30.80 -11.58
CA PRO A 110 -1.18 -30.45 -10.30
C PRO A 110 -1.10 -31.66 -9.37
N LEU A 111 -0.25 -31.58 -8.34
CA LEU A 111 -0.21 -32.59 -7.29
C LEU A 111 -1.55 -32.68 -6.53
N PRO A 112 -1.91 -33.86 -5.96
CA PRO A 112 -3.22 -34.08 -5.32
C PRO A 112 -3.59 -33.03 -4.27
N GLU A 113 -2.62 -32.57 -3.48
CA GLU A 113 -2.78 -31.60 -2.41
C GLU A 113 -3.27 -30.23 -2.91
N VAL A 114 -2.97 -29.89 -4.16
CA VAL A 114 -3.37 -28.62 -4.79
C VAL A 114 -4.20 -28.86 -6.07
N ALA A 115 -4.90 -29.99 -6.15
CA ALA A 115 -5.71 -30.36 -7.32
C ALA A 115 -6.72 -29.28 -7.74
N GLY A 116 -7.15 -28.41 -6.81
CA GLY A 116 -8.07 -27.31 -7.06
C GLY A 116 -7.61 -26.29 -8.11
N ILE A 117 -6.31 -26.20 -8.43
CA ILE A 117 -5.79 -25.23 -9.42
C ILE A 117 -5.70 -25.80 -10.85
N ALA A 118 -6.12 -27.05 -11.09
CA ALA A 118 -5.91 -27.74 -12.37
C ALA A 118 -6.48 -27.00 -13.60
N ASP A 119 -7.62 -26.34 -13.41
CA ASP A 119 -8.33 -25.57 -14.43
C ASP A 119 -8.23 -24.06 -14.28
N TYR A 120 -7.14 -23.63 -13.66
CA TYR A 120 -6.85 -22.22 -13.43
C TYR A 120 -5.54 -21.78 -14.08
N VAL A 121 -5.42 -20.46 -14.26
CA VAL A 121 -4.28 -19.74 -14.83
C VAL A 121 -3.89 -18.63 -13.87
N SER A 122 -2.60 -18.44 -13.64
CA SER A 122 -2.11 -17.29 -12.88
C SER A 122 -1.14 -16.47 -13.73
N PHE A 123 -0.96 -15.21 -13.36
CA PHE A 123 -0.24 -14.20 -14.14
C PHE A 123 0.86 -13.56 -13.30
N TYR A 124 1.93 -13.14 -13.97
CA TYR A 124 2.94 -12.29 -13.36
C TYR A 124 2.45 -10.84 -13.30
N ASP A 125 2.72 -10.18 -12.19
CA ASP A 125 2.45 -8.77 -11.89
C ASP A 125 3.43 -7.81 -12.59
N THR A 126 4.29 -8.34 -13.44
CA THR A 126 5.07 -7.61 -14.44
C THR A 126 5.29 -8.54 -15.62
N PRO A 127 4.91 -8.16 -16.86
CA PRO A 127 4.42 -6.86 -17.29
C PRO A 127 2.90 -6.61 -17.07
N CYS A 128 2.15 -7.55 -16.49
CA CYS A 128 0.71 -7.35 -16.28
C CYS A 128 0.41 -6.61 -14.98
N ARG A 129 -0.68 -5.82 -14.97
CA ARG A 129 -1.26 -5.28 -13.74
C ARG A 129 -2.39 -6.21 -13.28
N ILE A 130 -2.30 -6.67 -12.05
CA ILE A 130 -3.31 -7.55 -11.44
C ILE A 130 -4.10 -6.72 -10.44
N GLU A 131 -5.41 -6.71 -10.60
CA GLU A 131 -6.33 -5.96 -9.76
C GLU A 131 -7.42 -6.87 -9.23
N ILE A 132 -7.97 -6.48 -8.10
CA ILE A 132 -9.30 -6.90 -7.69
C ILE A 132 -10.24 -5.70 -7.75
N VAL A 133 -11.52 -5.94 -7.96
CA VAL A 133 -12.55 -4.91 -8.03
C VAL A 133 -13.58 -5.15 -6.93
N GLU A 134 -13.70 -4.19 -6.04
CA GLU A 134 -14.66 -4.21 -4.94
C GLU A 134 -15.94 -3.47 -5.33
N ARG A 135 -17.09 -4.11 -5.12
CA ARG A 135 -18.40 -3.46 -5.31
C ARG A 135 -18.86 -2.86 -3.99
N TRP A 136 -18.86 -1.53 -3.91
CA TRP A 136 -19.29 -0.81 -2.72
C TRP A 136 -20.83 -0.76 -2.63
N PRO A 137 -21.39 -0.57 -1.43
CA PRO A 137 -22.85 -0.50 -1.23
C PRO A 137 -23.56 0.59 -2.05
N ASP A 138 -22.84 1.63 -2.44
CA ASP A 138 -23.34 2.71 -3.29
C ASP A 138 -23.32 2.40 -4.81
N GLY A 139 -22.94 1.17 -5.16
CA GLY A 139 -22.91 0.65 -6.54
C GLY A 139 -21.62 0.97 -7.30
N ARG A 140 -20.64 1.64 -6.68
CA ARG A 140 -19.34 1.88 -7.32
C ARG A 140 -18.47 0.63 -7.31
N SER A 141 -17.69 0.49 -8.37
CA SER A 141 -16.63 -0.51 -8.51
C SER A 141 -15.29 0.16 -8.25
N VAL A 142 -14.60 -0.24 -7.20
CA VAL A 142 -13.33 0.36 -6.77
C VAL A 142 -12.21 -0.68 -6.94
N PRO A 143 -11.23 -0.44 -7.83
CA PRO A 143 -10.13 -1.37 -8.02
C PRO A 143 -9.07 -1.20 -6.93
N ALA A 144 -8.41 -2.31 -6.57
CA ALA A 144 -7.22 -2.35 -5.73
C ALA A 144 -6.18 -3.30 -6.35
N SER A 145 -4.91 -2.90 -6.33
CA SER A 145 -3.82 -3.71 -6.86
C SER A 145 -3.63 -4.95 -5.99
N PHE A 146 -3.46 -6.08 -6.66
CA PHE A 146 -3.18 -7.36 -6.03
C PHE A 146 -1.70 -7.72 -6.19
N PRO A 147 -1.02 -8.30 -5.19
CA PRO A 147 -1.53 -8.76 -3.89
C PRO A 147 -2.00 -7.62 -2.99
N LEU A 148 -3.03 -7.90 -2.20
CA LEU A 148 -3.42 -7.03 -1.09
C LEU A 148 -2.44 -7.21 0.06
N TRP A 149 -2.20 -6.16 0.84
CA TRP A 149 -1.66 -6.36 2.19
C TRP A 149 -2.78 -6.30 3.24
N GLY A 150 -3.90 -5.65 2.97
CA GLY A 150 -5.03 -5.64 3.90
C GLY A 150 -6.24 -4.89 3.37
N ASP A 151 -7.13 -4.53 4.29
CA ASP A 151 -8.30 -3.70 4.04
C ASP A 151 -8.36 -2.51 5.00
N ALA A 152 -9.33 -1.61 4.79
CA ALA A 152 -9.52 -0.45 5.64
C ALA A 152 -9.80 -0.81 7.11
N ALA A 153 -10.46 -1.93 7.39
CA ALA A 153 -10.75 -2.36 8.76
C ALA A 153 -9.48 -2.83 9.47
N GLU A 154 -8.61 -3.55 8.76
CA GLU A 154 -7.28 -3.95 9.23
C GLU A 154 -6.39 -2.72 9.46
N LEU A 155 -6.41 -1.74 8.55
CA LEU A 155 -5.70 -0.48 8.74
C LEU A 155 -6.17 0.25 10.00
N VAL A 156 -7.49 0.31 10.25
CA VAL A 156 -8.04 0.89 11.48
C VAL A 156 -7.60 0.09 12.71
N ARG A 157 -7.63 -1.25 12.65
CA ARG A 157 -7.23 -2.11 13.77
C ARG A 157 -5.79 -1.88 14.19
N ILE A 158 -4.85 -1.75 13.24
CA ILE A 158 -3.43 -1.59 13.58
C ILE A 158 -3.08 -0.19 14.08
N ILE A 159 -3.81 0.85 13.66
CA ILE A 159 -3.61 2.22 14.20
C ILE A 159 -4.36 2.46 15.51
N ASP A 160 -5.40 1.69 15.81
CA ASP A 160 -6.21 1.84 17.01
C ASP A 160 -5.55 1.24 18.27
N VAL A 161 -4.45 1.85 18.70
CA VAL A 161 -3.56 1.30 19.75
C VAL A 161 -4.28 0.95 21.06
N GLU A 162 -3.97 -0.21 21.62
CA GLU A 162 -4.61 -0.75 22.82
C GLU A 162 -3.91 -0.27 24.11
N PRO A 163 -4.63 0.16 25.15
CA PRO A 163 -4.02 0.51 26.43
C PRO A 163 -3.29 -0.68 27.09
N ALA A 164 -2.03 -0.48 27.48
CA ALA A 164 -1.18 -1.47 28.13
C ALA A 164 -0.66 -1.03 29.51
N GLY A 165 -1.19 0.08 30.03
CA GLY A 165 -0.83 0.67 31.31
C GLY A 165 -0.92 2.20 31.27
N GLU A 166 -0.60 2.84 32.37
CA GLU A 166 -0.57 4.31 32.44
C GLU A 166 0.45 4.87 31.44
N GLY A 167 -0.04 5.67 30.48
CA GLY A 167 0.78 6.25 29.41
C GLY A 167 1.42 5.21 28.49
N ARG A 168 0.93 3.96 28.45
CA ARG A 168 1.48 2.89 27.60
C ARG A 168 0.40 2.30 26.71
N PHE A 169 0.74 2.10 25.44
CA PHE A 169 -0.15 1.54 24.44
C PHE A 169 0.60 0.55 23.56
N VAL A 170 -0.14 -0.33 22.91
CA VAL A 170 0.39 -1.30 21.95
C VAL A 170 -0.37 -1.16 20.64
N GLY A 171 0.33 -0.82 19.57
CA GLY A 171 -0.12 -0.96 18.19
C GLY A 171 -0.11 -2.45 17.81
N PRO A 172 -1.27 -3.05 17.48
CA PRO A 172 -1.32 -4.45 17.10
C PRO A 172 -0.45 -4.74 15.87
N ALA A 173 0.17 -5.92 15.85
CA ALA A 173 0.85 -6.40 14.64
C ALA A 173 -0.17 -6.66 13.54
N HIS A 174 0.18 -6.32 12.29
CA HIS A 174 -0.56 -6.78 11.11
C HIS A 174 -0.36 -8.29 10.89
N GLY A 175 0.90 -8.73 11.00
CA GLY A 175 1.32 -10.10 10.75
C GLY A 175 2.37 -10.19 9.63
N PRO A 176 2.85 -11.41 9.35
CA PRO A 176 3.78 -11.65 8.26
C PRO A 176 3.19 -11.18 6.93
N THR A 177 3.94 -10.35 6.20
CA THR A 177 3.56 -9.85 4.89
C THR A 177 4.78 -9.78 3.99
N TRP A 178 4.56 -9.76 2.68
CA TRP A 178 5.63 -9.70 1.70
C TRP A 178 6.51 -8.45 1.86
N ARG A 179 5.91 -7.27 2.12
CA ARG A 179 6.66 -6.04 2.41
C ARG A 179 6.56 -5.71 3.89
N ASN A 180 7.56 -6.14 4.65
CA ASN A 180 7.55 -6.06 6.12
C ASN A 180 8.09 -4.71 6.64
N VAL A 181 7.45 -3.59 6.28
CA VAL A 181 7.81 -2.24 6.74
C VAL A 181 6.55 -1.44 7.04
N VAL A 182 6.45 -0.95 8.28
CA VAL A 182 5.40 -0.02 8.71
C VAL A 182 5.70 1.38 8.17
N GLU A 183 4.69 2.00 7.57
CA GLU A 183 4.80 3.35 7.02
C GLU A 183 4.89 4.42 8.12
N GLY A 184 5.65 5.49 7.88
CA GLY A 184 5.78 6.59 8.85
C GLY A 184 4.43 7.23 9.20
N GLY A 185 3.53 7.40 8.22
CA GLY A 185 2.18 7.91 8.45
C GLY A 185 1.35 7.04 9.40
N GLN A 186 1.56 5.72 9.40
CA GLN A 186 0.91 4.82 10.37
C GLN A 186 1.38 5.10 11.80
N LEU A 187 2.68 5.26 12.02
CA LEU A 187 3.22 5.59 13.35
C LEU A 187 2.74 6.96 13.85
N VAL A 188 2.50 7.91 12.94
CA VAL A 188 1.86 9.19 13.27
C VAL A 188 0.40 8.98 13.67
N ALA A 189 -0.34 8.16 12.93
CA ALA A 189 -1.72 7.80 13.24
C ALA A 189 -1.84 7.14 14.63
N GLU A 190 -0.99 6.15 14.93
CA GLU A 190 -0.91 5.50 16.24
C GLU A 190 -0.61 6.52 17.36
N SER A 191 0.28 7.48 17.12
CA SER A 191 0.57 8.56 18.07
C SER A 191 -0.63 9.47 18.34
N VAL A 192 -1.41 9.80 17.30
CA VAL A 192 -2.66 10.57 17.42
C VAL A 192 -3.68 9.82 18.27
N VAL A 193 -3.85 8.51 18.02
CA VAL A 193 -4.77 7.66 18.79
C VAL A 193 -4.32 7.56 20.25
N ALA A 194 -3.05 7.26 20.50
CA ALA A 194 -2.50 7.12 21.86
C ALA A 194 -2.71 8.38 22.72
N VAL A 195 -2.48 9.57 22.14
CA VAL A 195 -2.69 10.85 22.82
C VAL A 195 -4.17 11.12 23.04
N SER A 196 -5.02 10.83 22.05
CA SER A 196 -6.47 11.02 22.17
C SER A 196 -7.06 10.14 23.28
N LYS A 197 -6.60 8.90 23.41
CA LYS A 197 -6.97 7.99 24.52
C LYS A 197 -6.40 8.44 25.87
N SER A 198 -5.24 9.10 25.89
CA SER A 198 -4.61 9.63 27.11
C SER A 198 -5.24 10.92 27.63
N LEU A 199 -5.86 11.71 26.75
CA LEU A 199 -6.47 13.00 27.06
C LEU A 199 -7.95 13.02 26.64
N PRO A 200 -8.81 12.18 27.25
CA PRO A 200 -10.22 12.13 26.89
C PRO A 200 -10.87 13.51 27.11
N GLY A 201 -11.49 14.06 26.05
CA GLY A 201 -12.08 15.40 26.05
C GLY A 201 -11.18 16.51 25.49
N GLN A 202 -9.97 16.19 25.06
CA GLN A 202 -9.15 17.07 24.22
C GLN A 202 -8.95 16.46 22.83
N ARG A 203 -8.98 17.30 21.79
CA ARG A 203 -8.65 16.91 20.41
C ARG A 203 -7.17 17.16 20.15
N VAL A 204 -6.54 16.34 19.31
CA VAL A 204 -5.20 16.61 18.81
C VAL A 204 -5.26 17.73 17.76
N THR A 205 -4.47 18.79 17.95
CA THR A 205 -4.40 19.96 17.05
C THR A 205 -3.13 19.98 16.22
N SER A 206 -2.04 19.40 16.71
CA SER A 206 -0.84 19.19 15.90
C SER A 206 0.02 18.05 16.41
N VAL A 207 0.81 17.47 15.51
CA VAL A 207 1.81 16.43 15.77
C VAL A 207 3.06 16.71 14.96
N SER A 208 4.24 16.59 15.56
CA SER A 208 5.54 16.66 14.89
C SER A 208 6.37 15.44 15.22
N THR A 209 6.69 14.64 14.21
CA THR A 209 7.30 13.31 14.36
C THR A 209 8.62 13.24 13.60
N ILE A 210 9.64 12.66 14.24
CA ILE A 210 10.91 12.27 13.62
C ILE A 210 10.98 10.75 13.59
N PHE A 211 11.29 10.19 12.42
CA PHE A 211 11.45 8.76 12.20
C PHE A 211 12.92 8.38 12.32
N THR A 212 13.24 7.46 13.22
CA THR A 212 14.60 7.02 13.52
C THR A 212 14.91 5.65 12.94
N LYS A 213 13.89 4.78 12.86
CA LYS A 213 14.02 3.40 12.35
C LYS A 213 12.67 2.90 11.85
N SER A 214 12.65 2.09 10.79
CA SER A 214 11.45 1.36 10.41
C SER A 214 10.99 0.39 11.48
N ALA A 215 9.69 0.35 11.71
CA ALA A 215 9.01 -0.77 12.34
C ALA A 215 8.63 -1.81 11.27
N ALA A 216 8.37 -3.04 11.70
CA ALA A 216 7.97 -4.19 10.91
C ALA A 216 6.53 -4.60 11.27
N PHE A 217 5.81 -5.19 10.31
CA PHE A 217 4.43 -5.64 10.45
C PHE A 217 4.28 -6.95 11.23
N ASP A 218 5.35 -7.75 11.30
CA ASP A 218 5.36 -9.07 11.96
C ASP A 218 5.36 -9.02 13.50
N GLY A 219 5.47 -7.82 14.09
CA GLY A 219 5.47 -7.62 15.53
C GLY A 219 4.70 -6.37 15.95
N PRO A 220 4.22 -6.32 17.21
CA PRO A 220 3.53 -5.14 17.73
C PRO A 220 4.49 -3.95 17.85
N VAL A 221 3.92 -2.75 17.93
CA VAL A 221 4.65 -1.50 18.21
C VAL A 221 4.27 -1.03 19.61
N ASP A 222 5.24 -0.81 20.48
CA ASP A 222 5.01 -0.27 21.82
C ASP A 222 5.04 1.27 21.79
N LEU A 223 4.00 1.93 22.28
CA LEU A 223 3.94 3.39 22.39
C LEU A 223 3.95 3.82 23.86
N THR A 224 4.78 4.81 24.19
CA THR A 224 4.75 5.50 25.49
C THR A 224 4.35 6.95 25.29
N VAL A 225 3.32 7.41 26.00
CA VAL A 225 2.83 8.78 26.04
C VAL A 225 3.22 9.42 27.37
N GLU A 226 4.03 10.48 27.30
CA GLU A 226 4.37 11.32 28.45
C GLU A 226 3.64 12.66 28.34
N VAL A 227 2.84 13.01 29.36
CA VAL A 227 2.19 14.31 29.43
C VAL A 227 3.15 15.35 30.02
N LEU A 228 3.81 16.11 29.14
CA LEU A 228 4.76 17.16 29.53
C LEU A 228 4.09 18.32 30.25
N ARG A 229 2.86 18.64 29.83
CA ARG A 229 2.02 19.68 30.46
C ARG A 229 0.55 19.33 30.28
N HIS A 230 -0.18 19.29 31.38
CA HIS A 230 -1.65 19.20 31.37
C HIS A 230 -2.24 20.56 31.75
N GLY A 231 -3.01 21.16 30.83
CA GLY A 231 -3.75 22.39 31.08
C GLY A 231 -5.24 22.24 30.76
N LYS A 232 -6.06 23.15 31.29
CA LYS A 232 -7.51 23.17 31.03
C LYS A 232 -7.84 23.37 29.56
N THR A 233 -7.07 24.20 28.86
CA THR A 233 -7.29 24.54 27.46
C THR A 233 -6.34 23.78 26.53
N PHE A 234 -5.06 23.72 26.87
CA PHE A 234 -4.03 23.07 26.07
C PHE A 234 -3.24 22.08 26.92
N SER A 235 -2.90 20.95 26.30
CA SER A 235 -1.95 19.98 26.84
C SER A 235 -0.89 19.66 25.79
N THR A 236 0.32 19.38 26.27
CA THR A 236 1.45 18.98 25.43
C THR A 236 1.92 17.62 25.88
N THR A 237 2.07 16.70 24.94
CA THR A 237 2.57 15.34 25.19
C THR A 237 3.76 15.03 24.30
N GLN A 238 4.54 14.04 24.72
CA GLN A 238 5.57 13.40 23.94
C GLN A 238 5.20 11.93 23.76
N VAL A 239 5.41 11.39 22.56
CA VAL A 239 5.17 9.99 22.24
C VAL A 239 6.46 9.34 21.74
N HIS A 240 6.79 8.16 22.25
CA HIS A 240 7.83 7.31 21.71
C HIS A 240 7.21 6.01 21.22
N ALA A 241 7.42 5.68 19.94
CA ALA A 241 7.11 4.37 19.40
C ALA A 241 8.39 3.54 19.33
N THR A 242 8.35 2.33 19.89
CA THR A 242 9.48 1.40 19.94
C THR A 242 9.07 0.02 19.47
N GLN A 243 9.99 -0.70 18.84
CA GLN A 243 9.80 -2.10 18.47
C GLN A 243 11.09 -2.88 18.75
N HIS A 244 10.96 -4.02 19.44
CA HIS A 244 12.09 -4.83 19.91
C HIS A 244 13.15 -4.01 20.67
N GLY A 245 12.70 -3.04 21.48
CA GLY A 245 13.55 -2.16 22.27
C GLY A 245 14.27 -1.04 21.49
N GLY A 246 14.09 -0.96 20.16
CA GLY A 246 14.62 0.13 19.34
C GLY A 246 13.60 1.25 19.14
N LEU A 247 14.04 2.50 19.19
CA LEU A 247 13.19 3.66 18.87
C LEU A 247 12.89 3.70 17.37
N CYS A 248 11.61 3.67 17.02
CA CYS A 248 11.11 3.79 15.65
C CYS A 248 10.80 5.25 15.31
N CYS A 249 10.10 5.96 16.19
CA CYS A 249 9.88 7.39 16.07
C CYS A 249 9.65 8.08 17.42
N ALA A 250 9.86 9.39 17.43
CA ALA A 250 9.50 10.27 18.54
C ALA A 250 8.61 11.42 18.04
N ALA A 251 7.55 11.73 18.78
CA ALA A 251 6.59 12.77 18.42
C ALA A 251 6.34 13.75 19.57
N LEU A 252 6.14 15.03 19.24
CA LEU A 252 5.53 16.03 20.12
C LEU A 252 4.12 16.34 19.63
N VAL A 253 3.15 16.29 20.54
CA VAL A 253 1.73 16.43 20.20
C VAL A 253 1.10 17.51 21.05
N LEU A 254 0.33 18.39 20.40
CA LEU A 254 -0.45 19.44 21.05
C LEU A 254 -1.94 19.06 20.97
N ALA A 255 -2.61 19.09 22.11
CA ALA A 255 -4.04 18.86 22.21
C ALA A 255 -4.75 20.06 22.86
N ASP A 256 -6.01 20.27 22.52
CA ASP A 256 -6.83 21.33 23.12
C ASP A 256 -8.25 20.86 23.48
N SER A 257 -8.95 21.64 24.31
CA SER A 257 -10.34 21.36 24.71
C SER A 257 -11.39 21.83 23.68
N GLY A 258 -10.98 22.24 22.48
CA GLY A 258 -11.84 22.92 21.53
C GLY A 258 -12.17 24.38 21.87
N ALA A 259 -12.55 25.13 20.83
CA ALA A 259 -13.11 26.48 20.93
C ALA A 259 -13.96 26.77 19.67
N PRO A 260 -15.03 27.58 19.77
CA PRO A 260 -15.72 28.09 18.60
C PRO A 260 -14.85 29.12 17.86
N ASP A 261 -15.12 29.27 16.56
CA ASP A 261 -14.42 30.27 15.74
C ASP A 261 -14.69 31.68 16.27
N LEU A 262 -13.61 32.39 16.61
CA LEU A 262 -13.65 33.84 16.78
C LEU A 262 -13.53 34.55 15.42
N ILE A 263 -12.69 33.99 14.54
CA ILE A 263 -12.45 34.40 13.16
C ILE A 263 -12.17 33.15 12.33
N ARG A 264 -12.48 33.20 11.04
CA ARG A 264 -12.23 32.10 10.10
C ARG A 264 -11.78 32.64 8.76
N ASP A 265 -10.63 32.18 8.32
CA ASP A 265 -10.07 32.47 7.00
C ASP A 265 -9.16 31.30 6.59
N GLN A 266 -9.02 31.08 5.29
CA GLN A 266 -8.17 30.02 4.73
C GLN A 266 -7.75 30.36 3.29
N PRO A 267 -6.65 29.78 2.78
CA PRO A 267 -6.41 29.79 1.34
C PRO A 267 -7.55 29.05 0.60
N PRO A 268 -7.83 29.44 -0.65
CA PRO A 268 -8.74 28.67 -1.49
C PRO A 268 -8.17 27.27 -1.74
N MET A 269 -9.05 26.28 -1.83
CA MET A 269 -8.71 24.98 -2.40
C MET A 269 -8.19 25.18 -3.84
N PRO A 270 -7.13 24.45 -4.27
CA PRO A 270 -6.64 24.56 -5.64
C PRO A 270 -7.72 24.15 -6.66
N ASP A 271 -7.70 24.81 -7.81
CA ASP A 271 -8.62 24.51 -8.92
C ASP A 271 -8.10 23.28 -9.68
N VAL A 272 -8.57 22.11 -9.27
CA VAL A 272 -8.21 20.81 -9.84
C VAL A 272 -9.47 20.04 -10.24
N PRO A 273 -9.37 19.11 -11.20
CA PRO A 273 -10.42 18.13 -11.46
C PRO A 273 -10.95 17.50 -10.17
N GLY A 274 -12.28 17.50 -10.03
CA GLY A 274 -12.94 16.81 -8.93
C GLY A 274 -12.73 15.29 -9.00
N PRO A 275 -13.08 14.56 -7.94
CA PRO A 275 -12.77 13.12 -7.82
C PRO A 275 -13.36 12.30 -8.97
N GLU A 276 -14.52 12.66 -9.51
CA GLU A 276 -15.13 11.95 -10.63
C GLU A 276 -14.42 12.13 -11.98
N ALA A 277 -13.57 13.14 -12.11
CA ALA A 277 -12.74 13.38 -13.29
C ALA A 277 -11.27 12.99 -13.07
N ALA A 278 -10.89 12.62 -11.84
CA ALA A 278 -9.54 12.16 -11.52
C ALA A 278 -9.36 10.67 -11.87
N GLU A 279 -8.12 10.27 -12.12
CA GLU A 279 -7.79 8.91 -12.58
C GLU A 279 -7.76 7.94 -11.40
N SER A 280 -8.39 6.78 -11.54
CA SER A 280 -8.37 5.74 -10.51
C SER A 280 -6.94 5.25 -10.28
N PHE A 281 -6.51 5.21 -9.03
CA PHE A 281 -5.21 4.67 -8.64
C PHE A 281 -5.41 3.48 -7.68
N PRO A 282 -5.29 2.24 -8.17
CA PRO A 282 -5.53 1.04 -7.37
C PRO A 282 -4.38 0.70 -6.41
N GLY A 283 -3.29 1.46 -6.43
CA GLY A 283 -2.05 1.12 -5.72
C GLY A 283 -2.19 1.04 -4.19
N PHE A 284 -1.09 0.57 -3.56
CA PHE A 284 -0.95 0.34 -2.12
C PHE A 284 -1.78 -0.80 -1.51
N GLY A 285 -2.61 -1.52 -2.27
CA GLY A 285 -3.17 -2.82 -1.86
C GLY A 285 -4.03 -2.80 -0.59
N VAL A 286 -4.85 -1.75 -0.41
CA VAL A 286 -5.82 -1.61 0.69
C VAL A 286 -7.23 -1.52 0.12
N THR A 287 -8.07 -2.55 0.30
CA THR A 287 -9.50 -2.48 -0.06
C THR A 287 -10.29 -1.62 0.93
N GLY A 288 -11.50 -1.18 0.56
CA GLY A 288 -12.25 -0.21 1.35
C GLY A 288 -11.63 1.20 1.38
N ARG A 289 -10.57 1.45 0.60
CA ARG A 289 -9.99 2.77 0.35
C ARG A 289 -9.99 3.05 -1.15
N GLU A 290 -10.42 4.24 -1.54
CA GLU A 290 -10.35 4.70 -2.91
C GLU A 290 -9.38 5.87 -3.01
N ILE A 291 -8.48 5.78 -3.99
CA ILE A 291 -7.51 6.81 -4.32
C ILE A 291 -7.72 7.19 -5.78
N ARG A 292 -7.79 8.49 -6.05
CA ARG A 292 -7.81 9.02 -7.40
C ARG A 292 -6.79 10.13 -7.57
N VAL A 293 -5.94 9.99 -8.58
CA VAL A 293 -4.83 10.90 -8.85
C VAL A 293 -5.28 11.92 -9.88
N VAL A 294 -5.12 13.20 -9.56
CA VAL A 294 -5.44 14.29 -10.47
C VAL A 294 -4.47 14.28 -11.65
N ASN A 295 -5.01 14.33 -12.88
CA ASN A 295 -4.24 14.33 -14.13
C ASN A 295 -3.23 13.18 -14.27
N GLY A 296 -3.46 12.07 -13.56
CA GLY A 296 -2.57 10.91 -13.55
C GLY A 296 -1.14 11.28 -13.13
N ALA A 297 -0.96 12.32 -12.31
CA ALA A 297 0.36 12.90 -11.98
C ALA A 297 1.29 11.98 -11.17
N TYR A 298 0.77 10.87 -10.66
CA TYR A 298 1.51 9.81 -9.99
C TYR A 298 1.70 8.65 -10.96
N ASP A 299 2.93 8.47 -11.41
CA ASP A 299 3.34 7.48 -12.41
C ASP A 299 4.68 6.88 -11.99
N SER A 300 4.86 5.59 -12.25
CA SER A 300 6.10 4.89 -11.95
C SER A 300 7.13 5.03 -13.07
N ASP A 301 6.75 5.51 -14.27
CA ASP A 301 7.66 5.73 -15.40
C ASP A 301 8.75 6.76 -15.06
N PRO A 302 10.03 6.36 -14.94
CA PRO A 302 11.11 7.27 -14.60
C PRO A 302 11.42 8.29 -15.71
N ASP A 303 10.94 8.08 -16.94
CA ASP A 303 11.13 9.01 -18.05
C ASP A 303 10.03 10.09 -18.15
N ARG A 304 8.96 9.94 -17.37
CA ARG A 304 7.90 10.93 -17.26
C ARG A 304 8.37 12.13 -16.44
N ILE A 305 8.31 13.32 -17.04
CA ILE A 305 8.64 14.57 -16.37
C ILE A 305 7.34 15.32 -16.04
N GLY A 306 7.17 15.66 -14.77
CA GLY A 306 6.02 16.39 -14.24
C GLY A 306 6.42 17.61 -13.40
N PRO A 307 5.43 18.42 -12.99
CA PRO A 307 5.68 19.48 -12.02
C PRO A 307 6.00 18.88 -10.64
N PRO A 308 6.60 19.66 -9.72
CA PRO A 308 6.97 19.20 -8.38
C PRO A 308 5.76 19.08 -7.43
N TYR A 309 4.57 18.75 -7.92
CA TYR A 309 3.38 18.61 -7.11
C TYR A 309 2.50 17.45 -7.57
N ILE A 310 1.80 16.84 -6.61
CA ILE A 310 0.85 15.76 -6.84
C ILE A 310 -0.41 16.04 -6.01
N ASP A 311 -1.56 16.09 -6.69
CA ASP A 311 -2.86 16.25 -6.07
C ASP A 311 -3.62 14.92 -6.12
N VAL A 312 -4.15 14.49 -4.97
CA VAL A 312 -4.79 13.17 -4.82
C VAL A 312 -6.07 13.27 -4.02
N TRP A 313 -7.14 12.70 -4.55
CA TRP A 313 -8.37 12.47 -3.82
C TRP A 313 -8.31 11.13 -3.10
N VAL A 314 -8.60 11.12 -1.80
CA VAL A 314 -8.64 9.92 -0.98
C VAL A 314 -9.97 9.87 -0.22
N ARG A 315 -10.57 8.68 -0.13
CA ARG A 315 -11.66 8.40 0.79
C ARG A 315 -11.65 6.93 1.22
N PHE A 316 -12.33 6.66 2.32
CA PHE A 316 -12.62 5.31 2.77
C PHE A 316 -14.08 4.96 2.48
N ARG A 317 -14.40 3.68 2.37
CA ARG A 317 -15.79 3.23 2.21
C ARG A 317 -16.57 3.47 3.50
N ASP A 318 -15.98 3.07 4.62
CA ASP A 318 -16.61 3.04 5.92
C ASP A 318 -16.01 4.14 6.81
N ALA A 319 -16.87 4.87 7.53
CA ALA A 319 -16.44 5.84 8.52
C ALA A 319 -16.24 5.11 9.87
N PRO A 320 -15.09 5.26 10.54
CA PRO A 320 -14.92 4.74 11.90
C PRO A 320 -15.79 5.51 12.90
N ASP A 321 -16.20 4.86 13.99
CA ASP A 321 -17.11 5.50 14.97
C ASP A 321 -16.44 6.64 15.77
N GLU A 322 -15.14 6.51 16.04
CA GLU A 322 -14.41 7.41 16.92
C GLU A 322 -13.76 8.56 16.13
N SER A 323 -14.04 9.80 16.53
CA SER A 323 -13.57 10.99 15.79
C SER A 323 -12.04 11.08 15.67
N TYR A 324 -11.29 10.57 16.64
CA TYR A 324 -9.83 10.54 16.56
C TYR A 324 -9.31 9.58 15.47
N LEU A 325 -10.07 8.56 15.08
CA LEU A 325 -9.69 7.66 13.99
C LEU A 325 -9.79 8.34 12.63
N HIS A 326 -10.70 9.32 12.47
CA HIS A 326 -10.75 10.16 11.27
C HIS A 326 -9.47 10.98 11.11
N ALA A 327 -9.01 11.62 12.19
CA ALA A 327 -7.74 12.37 12.19
C ALA A 327 -6.52 11.45 11.98
N ALA A 328 -6.55 10.24 12.55
CA ALA A 328 -5.50 9.23 12.39
C ALA A 328 -5.40 8.73 10.94
N LEU A 329 -6.53 8.38 10.31
CA LEU A 329 -6.57 7.98 8.90
C LEU A 329 -6.18 9.13 7.97
N LEU A 330 -6.59 10.37 8.29
CA LEU A 330 -6.13 11.55 7.55
C LEU A 330 -4.59 11.66 7.61
N ALA A 331 -4.02 11.51 8.82
CA ALA A 331 -2.58 11.60 9.06
C ALA A 331 -1.80 10.51 8.31
N GLN A 332 -2.34 9.29 8.24
CA GLN A 332 -1.70 8.15 7.59
C GLN A 332 -1.31 8.45 6.14
N SER A 333 -2.20 9.11 5.38
CA SER A 333 -1.96 9.40 3.96
C SER A 333 -1.04 10.60 3.70
N THR A 334 -0.64 11.36 4.74
CA THR A 334 0.22 12.56 4.55
C THR A 334 1.65 12.24 4.12
N THR A 335 2.10 11.00 4.32
CA THR A 335 3.50 10.60 4.06
C THR A 335 3.72 9.92 2.71
N HIS A 336 2.69 9.77 1.86
CA HIS A 336 2.79 8.99 0.62
C HIS A 336 3.38 9.76 -0.57
N TRP A 337 3.16 11.07 -0.64
CA TRP A 337 3.23 11.77 -1.94
C TRP A 337 4.49 12.61 -2.16
N THR A 338 5.13 13.08 -1.09
CA THR A 338 6.20 14.09 -1.20
C THR A 338 7.42 13.58 -1.96
N ILE A 339 7.77 12.30 -1.82
CA ILE A 339 8.93 11.70 -2.50
C ILE A 339 8.67 11.66 -4.01
N ALA A 340 7.56 11.07 -4.43
CA ALA A 340 7.13 11.05 -5.83
C ALA A 340 7.05 12.46 -6.45
N ALA A 341 6.41 13.40 -5.76
CA ALA A 341 6.31 14.79 -6.22
C ALA A 341 7.69 15.46 -6.39
N GLY A 342 8.63 15.19 -5.48
CA GLY A 342 9.98 15.76 -5.54
C GLY A 342 10.89 15.12 -6.59
N MET A 343 10.57 13.90 -7.05
CA MET A 343 11.28 13.21 -8.13
C MET A 343 10.72 13.56 -9.51
N ALA A 344 9.42 13.82 -9.62
CA ALA A 344 8.73 14.06 -10.89
C ALA A 344 9.38 15.08 -11.85
N PRO A 345 10.05 16.17 -11.42
CA PRO A 345 10.73 17.09 -12.33
C PRO A 345 12.00 16.54 -12.99
N HIS A 346 12.48 15.37 -12.58
CA HIS A 346 13.81 14.87 -12.91
C HIS A 346 13.74 13.62 -13.80
N ARG A 347 14.11 13.74 -15.07
CA ARG A 347 14.20 12.58 -15.99
C ARG A 347 15.12 11.49 -15.43
N GLY A 348 14.68 10.24 -15.55
CA GLY A 348 15.39 9.07 -15.06
C GLY A 348 15.22 8.83 -13.56
N PHE A 349 14.26 9.51 -12.93
CA PHE A 349 13.91 9.37 -11.52
C PHE A 349 12.39 9.19 -11.38
N GLY A 350 11.96 8.07 -10.79
CA GLY A 350 10.57 7.77 -10.51
C GLY A 350 10.42 6.70 -9.41
N GLU A 351 9.19 6.48 -8.94
CA GLU A 351 8.92 5.53 -7.85
C GLU A 351 9.27 4.08 -8.22
N ALA A 352 9.34 3.72 -9.51
CA ALA A 352 9.85 2.41 -9.94
C ALA A 352 11.29 2.11 -9.47
N GLN A 353 12.08 3.14 -9.18
CA GLN A 353 13.46 3.02 -8.72
C GLN A 353 13.59 3.00 -7.19
N ALA A 354 12.50 3.31 -6.47
CA ALA A 354 12.49 3.34 -5.02
C ALA A 354 12.81 1.96 -4.45
N HIS A 355 13.76 1.93 -3.53
CA HIS A 355 14.33 0.76 -2.87
C HIS A 355 15.01 -0.27 -3.79
N ASP A 356 15.11 -0.01 -5.10
CA ASP A 356 15.92 -0.77 -6.05
C ASP A 356 17.26 -0.07 -6.34
N THR A 357 17.19 1.13 -6.92
CA THR A 357 18.38 1.95 -7.23
C THR A 357 18.49 3.20 -6.36
N ILE A 358 17.39 3.61 -5.72
CA ILE A 358 17.30 4.79 -4.86
C ILE A 358 16.76 4.39 -3.50
N SER A 359 17.47 4.70 -2.42
CA SER A 359 16.94 4.66 -1.07
C SER A 359 16.03 5.86 -0.81
N THR A 360 14.78 5.59 -0.45
CA THR A 360 13.74 6.58 -0.15
C THR A 360 13.19 6.36 1.25
N ALA A 361 13.03 7.42 2.05
CA ALA A 361 12.41 7.29 3.37
C ALA A 361 11.86 8.63 3.86
N VAL A 362 10.73 8.62 4.55
CA VAL A 362 10.23 9.80 5.26
C VAL A 362 10.96 9.93 6.59
N MET A 363 11.59 11.09 6.82
CA MET A 363 12.44 11.35 8.00
C MET A 363 11.72 12.19 9.05
N MET A 364 10.79 13.03 8.61
CA MET A 364 9.99 13.88 9.48
C MET A 364 8.62 14.13 8.86
N SER A 365 7.59 14.18 9.70
CA SER A 365 6.27 14.71 9.35
C SER A 365 5.76 15.62 10.46
N THR A 366 5.26 16.80 10.10
CA THR A 366 4.55 17.69 11.02
C THR A 366 3.18 18.01 10.43
N ILE A 367 2.12 17.82 11.21
CA ILE A 367 0.73 18.03 10.81
C ILE A 367 0.08 18.99 11.79
N ALA A 368 -0.68 19.96 11.28
CA ALA A 368 -1.65 20.75 12.03
C ALA A 368 -3.05 20.42 11.51
N PHE A 369 -3.96 20.08 12.43
CA PHE A 369 -5.37 19.80 12.16
C PHE A 369 -6.17 21.07 12.44
N HIS A 370 -6.91 21.53 11.43
CA HIS A 370 -7.64 22.79 11.44
C HIS A 370 -9.15 22.59 11.59
N ASP A 371 -9.65 21.44 11.13
CA ASP A 371 -11.08 21.13 11.14
C ASP A 371 -11.34 19.63 11.21
N ASP A 372 -12.56 19.26 11.59
CA ASP A 372 -13.02 17.89 11.63
C ASP A 372 -13.35 17.40 10.21
N VAL A 373 -13.08 16.11 9.99
CA VAL A 373 -13.30 15.43 8.70
C VAL A 373 -14.08 14.15 8.88
N ASP A 374 -14.89 13.83 7.87
CA ASP A 374 -15.41 12.50 7.66
C ASP A 374 -14.60 11.87 6.53
N VAL A 375 -13.81 10.83 6.84
CA VAL A 375 -12.91 10.18 5.89
C VAL A 375 -13.65 9.34 4.86
N SER A 376 -14.95 9.10 5.04
CA SER A 376 -15.81 8.50 4.01
C SER A 376 -16.16 9.48 2.88
N ASN A 377 -16.01 10.78 3.16
CA ASN A 377 -16.08 11.82 2.13
C ASN A 377 -14.71 12.01 1.47
N TRP A 378 -14.74 12.52 0.25
CA TRP A 378 -13.53 12.85 -0.50
C TRP A 378 -12.70 13.94 0.19
N LEU A 379 -11.42 13.62 0.41
CA LEU A 379 -10.39 14.54 0.88
C LEU A 379 -9.34 14.75 -0.22
N LEU A 380 -9.08 15.99 -0.58
CA LEU A 380 -8.02 16.37 -1.52
C LEU A 380 -6.72 16.62 -0.76
N TYR A 381 -5.72 15.78 -1.00
CA TYR A 381 -4.34 15.97 -0.58
C TYR A 381 -3.61 16.70 -1.70
N SER A 382 -3.28 17.98 -1.47
CA SER A 382 -2.44 18.77 -2.37
C SER A 382 -1.02 18.81 -1.84
N ASN A 383 -0.06 18.30 -2.61
CA ASN A 383 1.32 18.07 -2.18
C ASN A 383 2.30 18.81 -3.08
N ASP A 384 3.00 19.81 -2.55
CA ASP A 384 4.03 20.57 -3.26
C ASP A 384 5.41 20.26 -2.68
N ALA A 385 6.27 19.62 -3.48
CA ALA A 385 7.66 19.32 -3.17
C ALA A 385 8.57 20.47 -3.64
N PHE A 386 8.59 21.54 -2.87
CA PHE A 386 9.25 22.79 -3.25
C PHE A 386 10.79 22.75 -3.20
N TRP A 387 11.42 21.68 -2.70
CA TRP A 387 12.88 21.56 -2.70
C TRP A 387 13.37 20.11 -2.76
N SER A 388 14.28 19.83 -3.70
CA SER A 388 15.01 18.55 -3.81
C SER A 388 16.50 18.84 -3.92
N GLY A 389 17.32 18.25 -3.05
CA GLY A 389 18.76 18.48 -3.05
C GLY A 389 19.48 17.83 -1.88
N ARG A 390 20.81 17.65 -2.01
CA ARG A 390 21.67 17.09 -0.96
C ARG A 390 21.17 15.76 -0.36
N GLY A 391 20.52 14.94 -1.17
CA GLY A 391 19.95 13.65 -0.76
C GLY A 391 18.67 13.75 0.06
N LEU A 392 17.94 14.85 -0.06
CA LEU A 392 16.72 15.17 0.67
C LEU A 392 15.67 15.76 -0.29
N ILE A 393 14.40 15.58 0.08
CA ILE A 393 13.23 16.20 -0.55
C ILE A 393 12.41 16.85 0.56
N GLN A 394 12.00 18.10 0.36
CA GLN A 394 11.13 18.83 1.27
C GLN A 394 9.83 19.18 0.56
N GLY A 395 8.72 18.88 1.22
CA GLY A 395 7.40 19.25 0.75
C GLY A 395 6.52 19.87 1.82
N ASN A 396 5.49 20.57 1.36
CA ASN A 396 4.33 20.94 2.14
C ASN A 396 3.09 20.25 1.54
N GLY A 397 2.06 20.10 2.35
CA GLY A 397 0.78 19.67 1.86
C GLY A 397 -0.39 20.29 2.61
N LYS A 398 -1.54 20.25 1.97
CA LYS A 398 -2.81 20.72 2.50
C LYS A 398 -3.87 19.67 2.21
N VAL A 399 -4.73 19.40 3.18
CA VAL A 399 -5.87 18.50 3.02
C VAL A 399 -7.13 19.35 3.00
N PHE A 400 -7.88 19.28 1.90
CA PHE A 400 -9.16 19.96 1.75
C PHE A 400 -10.30 18.96 1.72
N THR A 401 -11.45 19.31 2.28
CA THR A 401 -12.71 18.60 2.03
C THR A 401 -13.25 18.98 0.65
N VAL A 402 -14.15 18.15 0.10
CA VAL A 402 -14.73 18.38 -1.23
C VAL A 402 -15.49 19.72 -1.37
N ASP A 403 -16.00 20.28 -0.27
CA ASP A 403 -16.64 21.60 -0.20
C ASP A 403 -15.62 22.76 -0.06
N GLY A 404 -14.33 22.46 -0.05
CA GLY A 404 -13.23 23.42 -0.07
C GLY A 404 -12.71 23.86 1.30
N ARG A 405 -13.21 23.32 2.43
CA ARG A 405 -12.65 23.65 3.75
C ARG A 405 -11.26 23.07 3.91
N LEU A 406 -10.33 23.83 4.48
CA LEU A 406 -8.99 23.36 4.82
C LEU A 406 -9.05 22.56 6.12
N ALA A 407 -8.92 21.24 6.03
CA ALA A 407 -8.97 20.32 7.16
C ALA A 407 -7.63 20.17 7.89
N ALA A 408 -6.53 20.13 7.14
CA ALA A 408 -5.20 19.99 7.71
C ALA A 408 -4.12 20.62 6.81
N SER A 409 -2.98 20.91 7.41
CA SER A 409 -1.76 21.26 6.67
C SER A 409 -0.57 20.52 7.26
N TYR A 410 0.39 20.13 6.43
CA TYR A 410 1.53 19.37 6.86
C TYR A 410 2.82 19.74 6.12
N THR A 411 3.95 19.34 6.69
CA THR A 411 5.25 19.38 6.05
C THR A 411 5.93 18.03 6.21
N VAL A 412 6.54 17.55 5.13
CA VAL A 412 7.30 16.30 5.11
C VAL A 412 8.73 16.61 4.68
N GLN A 413 9.69 16.06 5.43
CA GLN A 413 11.07 15.95 4.96
C GLN A 413 11.36 14.47 4.71
N ALA A 414 11.78 14.18 3.50
CA ALA A 414 12.13 12.84 3.06
C ALA A 414 13.58 12.79 2.58
N MET A 415 14.11 11.58 2.54
CA MET A 415 15.39 11.23 1.98
C MET A 415 15.17 10.59 0.61
N ALA A 416 16.02 10.96 -0.35
CA ALA A 416 16.16 10.27 -1.63
C ALA A 416 17.66 10.23 -1.97
N ARG A 417 18.26 9.05 -1.95
CA ARG A 417 19.71 8.86 -2.15
C ARG A 417 19.98 7.66 -3.03
N ALA A 418 20.92 7.77 -3.95
CA ALA A 418 21.38 6.61 -4.70
C ALA A 418 22.00 5.57 -3.75
N PHE A 419 21.79 4.29 -4.04
CA PHE A 419 22.57 3.26 -3.38
C PHE A 419 24.01 3.24 -3.93
N ASP A 420 25.00 3.17 -3.05
CA ASP A 420 26.41 2.98 -3.46
C ASP A 420 26.63 1.60 -4.14
N ARG A 421 25.79 0.62 -3.78
CA ARG A 421 25.68 -0.73 -4.36
C ARG A 421 24.22 -1.16 -4.25
N THR A 422 23.67 -1.83 -5.26
CA THR A 422 22.27 -2.31 -5.23
C THR A 422 22.01 -3.14 -3.96
N PRO A 423 20.78 -3.15 -3.41
CA PRO A 423 20.52 -3.89 -2.17
C PRO A 423 20.78 -5.39 -2.33
N ALA A 424 20.47 -5.97 -3.49
CA ALA A 424 20.88 -7.32 -3.86
C ALA A 424 22.41 -7.57 -3.69
N ALA A 425 23.26 -6.63 -4.12
CA ALA A 425 24.71 -6.71 -3.96
C ALA A 425 25.19 -6.52 -2.50
N MET A 426 24.32 -5.99 -1.63
CA MET A 426 24.54 -5.86 -0.18
C MET A 426 23.98 -7.05 0.62
N GLY A 427 23.40 -8.05 -0.05
CA GLY A 427 22.68 -9.14 0.61
C GLY A 427 21.42 -8.67 1.34
N ARG A 428 20.89 -7.51 0.94
CA ARG A 428 19.66 -6.93 1.47
C ARG A 428 18.53 -7.15 0.49
N ASP A 429 17.35 -7.21 1.06
CA ASP A 429 16.11 -7.27 0.33
C ASP A 429 15.75 -5.89 -0.23
N ASN A 430 15.62 -5.77 -1.55
CA ASN A 430 15.23 -4.53 -2.22
C ASN A 430 13.85 -4.01 -1.76
N ARG A 431 13.01 -4.81 -1.08
CA ARG A 431 11.69 -4.37 -0.59
C ARG A 431 11.76 -3.44 0.63
N THR A 432 12.83 -3.53 1.39
CA THR A 432 12.97 -2.88 2.72
C THR A 432 14.26 -2.09 2.86
N ALA A 433 15.09 -2.08 1.81
CA ALA A 433 16.38 -1.42 1.83
C ALA A 433 16.24 0.10 1.97
N MET A 434 16.79 0.64 3.05
CA MET A 434 17.03 2.07 3.25
C MET A 434 18.53 2.35 3.39
#